data_AF-A0A9D0NZU0-F1
#
_entry.id   AF-A0A9D0NZU0-F1
#
_cell.length_a   1.000
_cell.length_b   1.000
_cell.length_c   1.000
_cell.angle_alpha   90.00
_cell.angle_beta   90.00
_cell.angle_gamma   90.00
#
_symmetry.space_group_name_H-M   'P 1'
#
loop_
_entity.id
_entity.type
_entity.pdbx_description
1 polymer ?
#
loop_
_entity_poly.entity_id
_entity_poly.type
_entity_poly.pdbx_seq_one_letter_code
_entity_poly.pdbx_strand_id
1 'polypeptide(L)'
;MSKAVAHAVQKLLRPLIRLLLRHGVAYEDFDQWVKQLFVQVADKEFALDGRKQSVARISTLTGINRKEVKRLQQMPPLSEA
;
A
#
# COMPACT_ATOMS: atom_id res chain seq x y z
N MET A 1 -3.15 17.33 4.37
CA MET A 1 -2.52 16.37 5.31
C MET A 1 -2.08 17.13 6.56
N SER A 2 -2.47 16.70 7.76
CA SER A 2 -1.97 17.34 8.99
C SER A 2 -0.48 17.06 9.17
N LYS A 3 0.32 18.09 9.50
CA LYS A 3 1.76 17.93 9.80
C LYS A 3 2.00 16.92 10.94
N ALA A 4 1.06 16.81 11.87
CA ALA A 4 1.13 15.85 12.97
C ALA A 4 1.08 14.39 12.49
N VAL A 5 0.19 14.08 11.53
CA VAL A 5 0.07 12.73 10.94
C VAL A 5 1.34 12.37 10.17
N ALA A 6 1.86 13.30 9.36
CA ALA A 6 3.10 13.08 8.62
C ALA A 6 4.28 12.77 9.58
N HIS A 7 4.40 13.52 10.68
CA HIS A 7 5.43 13.28 11.69
C HIS A 7 5.27 11.93 12.39
N ALA A 8 4.04 11.54 12.75
CA ALA A 8 3.76 10.25 13.35
C ALA A 8 4.13 9.09 12.41
N VAL A 9 3.75 9.18 11.13
CA VAL A 9 4.12 8.18 10.11
C VAL A 9 5.64 8.10 9.94
N GLN A 10 6.35 9.24 9.90
CA GLN A 10 7.81 9.23 9.82
C GLN A 10 8.48 8.55 11.03
N LYS A 11 7.93 8.71 12.23
CA LYS A 11 8.43 8.02 13.43
C LYS A 11 8.26 6.50 13.35
N LEU A 12 7.20 6.01 12.70
CA LEU A 12 6.96 4.59 12.47
C LEU A 12 7.84 4.04 11.34
N LEU A 13 7.96 4.77 10.24
CA LEU A 13 8.72 4.34 9.07
C LEU A 13 10.23 4.34 9.31
N ARG A 14 10.78 5.27 10.09
CA ARG A 14 12.23 5.36 10.32
C ARG A 14 12.87 4.08 10.86
N PRO A 15 12.38 3.44 11.95
CA PRO A 15 12.93 2.18 12.42
C PRO A 15 12.70 1.03 11.42
N LEU A 16 11.56 1.00 10.73
CA LEU A 16 11.25 -0.02 9.72
C LEU A 16 12.23 0.06 8.53
N ILE A 17 12.39 1.24 7.94
CA ILE A 17 13.32 1.45 6.82
C ILE A 17 14.75 1.12 7.23
N ARG A 18 15.16 1.45 8.47
CA ARG A 18 16.47 1.05 8.98
C ARG A 18 16.64 -0.47 9.01
N LEU A 19 15.61 -1.21 9.41
CA LEU A 19 15.62 -2.68 9.40
C LEU A 19 15.76 -3.20 7.96
N LEU A 20 14.94 -2.70 7.04
CA LEU A 20 14.97 -3.08 5.62
C LEU A 20 16.35 -2.88 5.00
N LEU A 21 16.96 -1.71 5.22
CA LEU A 21 18.31 -1.41 4.73
C LEU A 21 19.39 -2.31 5.35
N ARG A 22 19.26 -2.69 6.63
CA ARG A 22 20.19 -3.64 7.27
C ARG A 22 20.13 -5.03 6.66
N HIS A 23 18.99 -5.42 6.10
CA HIS A 23 18.80 -6.70 5.43
C HIS A 23 18.97 -6.60 3.90
N GLY A 24 19.45 -5.47 3.37
CA GLY A 24 19.72 -5.31 1.95
C GLY A 24 18.47 -5.16 1.07
N VAL A 25 17.31 -4.86 1.66
CA VAL A 25 16.08 -4.63 0.90
C VAL A 25 16.17 -3.31 0.16
N ALA A 26 15.95 -3.34 -1.16
CA ALA A 26 15.97 -2.14 -1.99
C ALA A 26 14.68 -1.33 -1.81
N TYR A 27 14.74 -0.05 -2.17
CA TYR A 27 13.56 0.82 -2.14
C TYR A 27 12.44 0.30 -3.05
N GLU A 28 12.77 -0.25 -4.22
CA GLU A 28 11.79 -0.76 -5.18
C GLU A 28 10.97 -1.93 -4.63
N ASP A 29 11.60 -2.84 -3.86
CA ASP A 29 10.90 -3.93 -3.18
C ASP A 29 9.91 -3.38 -2.15
N PHE A 30 10.36 -2.44 -1.32
CA PHE A 30 9.51 -1.81 -0.32
C PHE A 30 8.34 -1.03 -0.95
N ASP A 31 8.60 -0.26 -2.00
CA ASP A 31 7.59 0.48 -2.76
C ASP A 31 6.52 -0.47 -3.33
N GLN A 32 6.95 -1.60 -3.90
CA GLN A 32 6.04 -2.63 -4.38
C GLN A 32 5.16 -3.19 -3.26
N TRP A 33 5.77 -3.55 -2.12
CA TRP A 33 5.05 -4.10 -0.98
C TRP A 33 4.02 -3.12 -0.42
N VAL A 34 4.41 -1.86 -0.24
CA VAL A 34 3.53 -0.81 0.28
C VAL A 34 2.40 -0.50 -0.69
N LYS A 35 2.66 -0.43 -2.00
CA LYS A 35 1.60 -0.25 -3.02
C LYS A 35 0.59 -1.39 -2.99
N GLN A 36 1.07 -2.62 -2.90
CA GLN A 36 0.20 -3.79 -2.78
C GLN A 36 -0.67 -3.71 -1.52
N LEU A 37 -0.08 -3.35 -0.37
CA LEU A 37 -0.81 -3.19 0.88
C LEU A 37 -1.84 -2.05 0.81
N PHE A 38 -1.50 -0.91 0.20
CA PHE A 38 -2.42 0.21 -0.03
C PHE A 38 -3.64 -0.21 -0.84
N VAL A 39 -3.44 -0.97 -1.92
CA VAL A 39 -4.54 -1.49 -2.75
C VAL A 39 -5.40 -2.48 -1.96
N GLN A 40 -4.79 -3.40 -1.21
CA GLN A 40 -5.52 -4.38 -0.41
C GLN A 40 -6.37 -3.74 0.69
N VAL A 41 -5.82 -2.78 1.43
CA VAL A 41 -6.57 -2.05 2.47
C VAL A 41 -7.71 -1.25 1.84
N ALA A 42 -7.46 -0.55 0.73
CA ALA A 42 -8.51 0.20 0.03
C ALA A 42 -9.62 -0.70 -0.52
N ASP A 43 -9.29 -1.92 -0.96
CA ASP A 43 -10.24 -2.90 -1.48
C ASP A 43 -11.08 -3.53 -0.35
N LYS A 44 -10.44 -3.91 0.76
CA LYS A 44 -11.07 -4.69 1.84
C LYS A 44 -11.70 -3.86 2.95
N GLU A 45 -11.01 -2.81 3.41
CA GLU A 45 -11.41 -2.04 4.60
C GLU A 45 -12.19 -0.76 4.26
N PHE A 46 -12.08 -0.29 3.02
CA PHE A 46 -12.80 0.90 2.54
C PHE A 46 -13.92 0.55 1.56
N ALA A 47 -14.31 -0.73 1.46
CA ALA A 47 -15.45 -1.15 0.67
C ALA A 47 -16.75 -0.49 1.15
N LEU A 48 -17.71 -0.31 0.24
CA LEU A 48 -19.06 0.10 0.61
C LEU A 48 -19.86 -1.17 0.89
N ASP A 49 -20.78 -1.12 1.85
CA ASP A 49 -21.57 -2.27 2.28
C ASP A 49 -22.21 -3.01 1.09
N GLY A 50 -21.95 -4.31 1.01
CA GLY A 50 -22.49 -5.21 -0.01
C GLY A 50 -21.97 -4.98 -1.44
N ARG A 51 -20.93 -4.14 -1.67
CA ARG A 51 -20.39 -3.88 -3.01
C ARG A 51 -18.89 -4.12 -3.09
N LYS A 52 -18.49 -4.96 -4.06
CA LYS A 52 -17.09 -5.05 -4.48
C LYS A 52 -16.60 -3.69 -4.97
N GLN A 53 -15.37 -3.35 -4.61
CA GLN A 53 -14.74 -2.13 -5.07
C GLN A 53 -14.42 -2.20 -6.57
N SER A 54 -14.60 -1.08 -7.26
CA SER A 54 -14.13 -0.95 -8.64
C SER A 54 -12.67 -0.50 -8.65
N VAL A 55 -11.92 -0.90 -9.68
CA VAL A 55 -10.55 -0.44 -9.93
C VAL A 55 -10.47 1.09 -9.95
N ALA A 56 -11.50 1.76 -10.47
CA ALA A 56 -11.56 3.22 -10.51
C ALA A 56 -11.65 3.83 -9.10
N ARG A 57 -12.47 3.28 -8.20
CA ARG A 57 -12.59 3.79 -6.82
C ARG A 57 -11.32 3.56 -6.03
N ILE A 58 -10.72 2.37 -6.14
CA ILE A 58 -9.44 2.06 -5.49
C ILE A 58 -8.35 3.03 -5.97
N SER A 59 -8.28 3.27 -7.27
CA SER A 59 -7.36 4.24 -7.86
C SER A 59 -7.56 5.65 -7.30
N THR A 60 -8.81 6.11 -7.17
CA THR A 60 -9.12 7.41 -6.56
C THR A 60 -8.74 7.48 -5.07
N LEU A 61 -8.98 6.41 -4.30
CA LEU A 61 -8.67 6.39 -2.86
C LEU A 61 -7.17 6.33 -2.59
N THR A 62 -6.43 5.52 -3.35
CA THR A 62 -5.01 5.26 -3.13
C THR A 62 -4.10 6.25 -3.86
N GLY A 63 -4.61 6.92 -4.90
CA GLY A 63 -3.78 7.68 -5.85
C GLY A 63 -2.96 6.82 -6.81
N ILE A 64 -3.06 5.49 -6.74
CA ILE A 64 -2.37 4.56 -7.64
C ILE A 64 -3.14 4.46 -8.95
N ASN A 65 -2.45 4.49 -10.10
CA ASN A 65 -3.13 4.44 -11.39
C ASN A 65 -3.87 3.10 -11.61
N ARG A 66 -4.93 3.12 -12.42
CA ARG A 66 -5.81 1.94 -12.64
C ARG A 66 -5.08 0.72 -13.20
N LYS A 67 -4.09 0.91 -14.08
CA LYS A 67 -3.31 -0.19 -14.66
C LYS A 67 -2.54 -0.92 -13.54
N GLU A 68 -1.95 -0.16 -12.64
CA GLU A 68 -1.18 -0.68 -11.53
C GLU A 68 -2.06 -1.31 -10.45
N VAL A 69 -3.20 -0.70 -10.12
CA VAL A 69 -4.21 -1.32 -9.23
C VAL A 69 -4.62 -2.70 -9.76
N LYS A 70 -4.95 -2.81 -11.05
CA LYS A 70 -5.35 -4.09 -11.66
C LYS A 70 -4.23 -5.13 -11.58
N ARG A 71 -2.98 -4.73 -11.82
CA ARG A 71 -1.80 -5.61 -11.69
C ARG A 71 -1.63 -6.10 -10.26
N LEU A 72 -1.71 -5.19 -9.27
CA LEU A 72 -1.53 -5.51 -7.85
C LEU A 72 -2.65 -6.38 -7.28
N GLN A 73 -3.89 -6.24 -7.77
CA GLN A 73 -5.01 -7.13 -7.39
C GLN A 73 -4.82 -8.57 -7.90
N GLN A 74 -4.01 -8.78 -8.93
CA GLN A 74 -3.72 -10.11 -9.49
C GLN A 74 -2.46 -10.74 -8.88
N MET A 75 -1.69 -9.99 -8.09
CA MET A 75 -0.50 -10.53 -7.41
C MET A 75 -0.90 -11.32 -6.16
N PRO A 76 -0.20 -12.43 -5.87
CA PRO A 76 -0.37 -13.15 -4.61
C PRO A 76 -0.03 -12.23 -3.41
N PRO A 77 -0.72 -12.36 -2.26
CA PRO A 77 -0.40 -11.61 -1.06
C PRO A 77 1.05 -11.80 -0.61
N LEU A 78 1.66 -10.76 -0.03
CA LEU A 78 3.02 -10.81 0.50
C LEU A 78 3.22 -11.88 1.59
N SER A 79 2.16 -12.28 2.29
CA SER A 79 2.23 -13.35 3.30
C SER A 79 2.36 -14.75 2.72
N GLU A 80 2.21 -14.90 1.40
CA GLU A 80 2.26 -16.17 0.67
C GLU A 80 3.48 -16.23 -0.28
N ALA A 81 4.42 -15.28 -0.18
CA ALA A 81 5.66 -15.19 -0.96
C ALA A 81 6.89 -15.45 -0.08
#